data_AF-A0A818GZ96-F1
#
_entry.id   AF-A0A818GZ96-F1
#
_cell.length_a   1.000
_cell.length_b   1.000
_cell.length_c   1.000
_cell.angle_alpha   90.00
_cell.angle_beta   90.00
_cell.angle_gamma   90.00
#
_symmetry.space_group_name_H-M   'P 1'
#
loop_
_entity.id
_entity.type
_entity.pdbx_description
1 polymer ?
#
loop_
_entity_poly.entity_id
_entity_poly.type
_entity_poly.pdbx_seq_one_letter_code
_entity_poly.pdbx_strand_id
1 'polypeptide(L)'
;MTGCDFIKCFHERYHCNDESVTAWAHELCQQFPKEIILKFTPPGRQMMINIQNCTQDFLARTFRQRKTLNCDAFEIKYFSTLAKCYANEKNFCQVFKDNRHIFMQQATVIMFKKPR
;
A
#
# COMPACT_ATOMS: atom_id res chain seq x y z
N MET A 1 11.69 6.68 -11.58
CA MET A 1 11.35 5.46 -10.82
C MET A 1 9.92 5.62 -10.34
N THR A 2 9.02 4.72 -10.73
CA THR A 2 7.62 4.77 -10.27
C THR A 2 7.51 4.30 -8.82
N GLY A 3 6.35 4.51 -8.19
CA GLY A 3 6.08 3.98 -6.86
C GLY A 3 6.23 2.46 -6.76
N CYS A 4 5.88 1.72 -7.81
CA CYS A 4 5.99 0.26 -7.83
C CYS A 4 7.45 -0.20 -8.03
N ASP A 5 8.21 0.50 -8.86
CA ASP A 5 9.66 0.23 -9.03
C ASP A 5 10.42 0.39 -7.70
N PHE A 6 10.03 1.38 -6.90
CA PHE A 6 10.62 1.57 -5.58
C PHE A 6 10.30 0.41 -4.63
N ILE A 7 9.05 -0.07 -4.59
CA ILE A 7 8.67 -1.20 -3.75
C ILE A 7 9.40 -2.46 -4.19
N LYS A 8 9.55 -2.69 -5.50
CA LYS A 8 10.35 -3.78 -6.05
C LYS A 8 11.81 -3.69 -5.59
N CYS A 9 12.45 -2.53 -5.76
CA CYS A 9 13.82 -2.30 -5.30
C CYS A 9 13.97 -2.47 -3.78
N PHE A 10 12.97 -2.05 -2.99
CA PHE A 10 12.95 -2.25 -1.54
C PHE A 10 12.93 -3.75 -1.19
N HIS A 11 12.07 -4.52 -1.85
CA HIS A 11 11.99 -5.97 -1.68
C HIS A 11 13.31 -6.65 -2.05
N GLU A 12 13.87 -6.32 -3.22
CA GLU A 12 15.15 -6.86 -3.70
C GLU A 12 16.32 -6.55 -2.77
N ARG A 13 16.33 -5.40 -2.09
CA ARG A 13 17.42 -5.03 -1.16
C ARG A 13 17.42 -5.87 0.12
N TYR A 14 16.24 -6.14 0.67
CA TYR A 14 16.12 -6.75 2.00
C TYR A 14 15.79 -8.23 1.96
N HIS A 15 15.44 -8.78 0.79
CA HIS A 15 15.20 -10.20 0.56
C HIS A 15 14.23 -10.82 1.58
N CYS A 16 13.18 -10.08 1.95
CA CYS A 16 12.07 -10.71 2.67
C CYS A 16 11.44 -11.79 1.78
N ASN A 17 10.85 -12.83 2.37
CA ASN A 17 10.23 -13.92 1.60
C ASN A 17 9.16 -13.40 0.61
N ASP A 18 8.82 -14.23 -0.37
CA ASP A 18 7.82 -13.89 -1.40
C ASP A 18 6.41 -13.68 -0.83
N GLU A 19 6.19 -14.08 0.42
CA GLU A 19 4.95 -13.85 1.18
C GLU A 19 4.98 -12.57 2.01
N SER A 20 6.11 -11.86 2.02
CA SER A 20 6.27 -10.66 2.84
C SER A 20 5.36 -9.53 2.38
N VAL A 21 5.07 -8.63 3.32
CA VAL A 21 4.33 -7.39 3.04
C VAL A 21 4.91 -6.58 1.87
N THR A 22 6.21 -6.70 1.59
CA THR A 22 6.88 -6.01 0.48
C THR A 22 6.56 -6.63 -0.88
N ALA A 23 6.47 -7.96 -0.95
CA ALA A 23 6.03 -8.66 -2.16
C ALA A 23 4.55 -8.38 -2.42
N TRP A 24 3.71 -8.50 -1.40
CA TRP A 24 2.29 -8.14 -1.46
C TRP A 24 2.06 -6.67 -1.88
N ALA A 25 2.81 -5.73 -1.29
CA ALA A 25 2.70 -4.31 -1.64
C ALA A 25 3.11 -4.04 -3.10
N HIS A 26 4.08 -4.79 -3.65
CA HIS A 26 4.45 -4.67 -5.05
C HIS A 26 3.32 -5.17 -5.96
N GLU A 27 2.74 -6.35 -5.69
CA GLU A 27 1.60 -6.87 -6.43
C GLU A 27 0.40 -5.92 -6.38
N LEU A 28 0.10 -5.37 -5.20
CA LEU A 28 -0.95 -4.36 -5.04
C LEU A 28 -0.69 -3.11 -5.87
N CYS A 29 0.55 -2.61 -5.86
CA CYS A 29 0.91 -1.43 -6.64
C CYS A 29 0.65 -1.65 -8.14
N GLN A 30 0.88 -2.87 -8.63
CA GLN A 30 0.55 -3.25 -10.02
C GLN A 30 -0.96 -3.37 -10.27
N GLN A 31 -1.75 -3.77 -9.25
CA GLN A 31 -3.20 -3.93 -9.34
C GLN A 31 -4.00 -2.63 -9.19
N PHE A 32 -3.41 -1.58 -8.62
CA PHE A 32 -3.97 -0.22 -8.60
C PHE A 32 -3.23 0.70 -9.57
N PRO A 33 -3.28 0.44 -10.90
CA PRO A 33 -2.70 1.35 -11.84
C PRO A 33 -3.54 2.65 -11.88
N LYS A 34 -2.98 3.70 -12.48
CA LYS A 34 -3.59 5.05 -12.47
C LYS A 34 -5.05 5.03 -12.95
N GLU A 35 -5.40 4.12 -13.84
CA GLU A 35 -6.72 3.93 -14.42
C GLU A 35 -7.76 3.47 -13.38
N ILE A 36 -7.36 2.66 -12.39
CA ILE A 36 -8.24 2.29 -11.27
C ILE A 36 -8.45 3.49 -10.36
N ILE A 37 -7.38 4.24 -10.05
CA ILE A 37 -7.49 5.46 -9.24
C ILE A 37 -8.45 6.44 -9.92
N LEU A 38 -8.38 6.60 -11.24
CA LEU A 38 -9.27 7.51 -11.99
C LEU A 38 -10.77 7.18 -11.85
N LYS A 39 -11.13 5.93 -11.54
CA LYS A 39 -12.53 5.51 -11.31
C LYS A 39 -13.10 6.03 -9.99
N PHE A 40 -12.24 6.37 -9.01
CA PHE A 40 -12.71 6.94 -7.76
C PHE A 40 -13.28 8.34 -7.99
N THR A 41 -14.26 8.70 -7.16
CA THR A 41 -14.68 10.09 -6.96
C THR A 41 -13.48 11.00 -6.64
N PRO A 42 -13.53 12.31 -6.91
CA PRO A 42 -12.40 13.20 -6.62
C PRO A 42 -11.87 13.10 -5.17
N PRO A 43 -12.72 13.06 -4.12
CA PRO A 43 -12.27 12.80 -2.75
C PRO A 43 -11.61 11.43 -2.58
N GLY A 44 -12.15 10.38 -3.22
CA GLY A 44 -11.55 9.04 -3.23
C GLY A 44 -10.17 9.00 -3.87
N ARG A 45 -9.97 9.71 -4.98
CA ARG A 45 -8.66 9.84 -5.63
C ARG A 45 -7.65 10.50 -4.72
N GLN A 46 -8.04 11.61 -4.09
CA GLN A 46 -7.15 12.31 -3.17
C GLN A 46 -6.78 11.43 -1.98
N MET A 47 -7.74 10.71 -1.40
CA MET A 47 -7.51 9.76 -0.31
C MET A 47 -6.49 8.67 -0.71
N MET A 48 -6.67 8.04 -1.88
CA MET A 48 -5.74 7.02 -2.39
C MET A 48 -4.33 7.57 -2.59
N ILE A 49 -4.21 8.78 -3.14
CA ILE A 49 -2.92 9.48 -3.29
C ILE A 49 -2.27 9.75 -1.94
N ASN A 50 -3.03 10.23 -0.95
CA ASN A 50 -2.51 10.52 0.39
C ASN A 50 -1.99 9.27 1.09
N ILE A 51 -2.75 8.16 1.03
CA ILE A 51 -2.35 6.87 1.59
C ILE A 51 -1.08 6.35 0.91
N GLN A 52 -1.00 6.47 -0.42
CA GLN A 52 0.18 6.07 -1.19
C GLN A 52 1.41 6.89 -0.77
N ASN A 53 1.29 8.21 -0.66
CA ASN A 53 2.40 9.08 -0.22
C ASN A 53 2.83 8.75 1.21
N CYS A 54 1.87 8.61 2.14
CA CYS A 54 2.14 8.29 3.54
C CYS A 54 2.91 6.98 3.71
N THR A 55 2.52 5.94 2.96
CA THR A 55 3.21 4.63 2.98
C THR A 55 4.57 4.69 2.29
N GLN A 56 4.69 5.37 1.15
CA GLN A 56 5.97 5.54 0.46
C GLN A 56 7.00 6.32 1.30
N ASP A 57 6.59 7.35 2.03
CA ASP A 57 7.48 8.11 2.91
C ASP A 57 8.03 7.24 4.06
N PHE A 58 7.22 6.30 4.56
CA PHE A 58 7.68 5.32 5.54
C PHE A 58 8.71 4.35 4.95
N LEU A 59 8.42 3.81 3.76
CA LEU A 59 9.33 2.90 3.04
C LEU A 59 10.65 3.60 2.68
N ALA A 60 10.60 4.83 2.15
CA ALA A 60 11.77 5.62 1.79
C ALA A 60 12.65 5.93 3.01
N ARG A 61 12.06 6.29 4.15
CA ARG A 61 12.81 6.50 5.40
C ARG A 61 13.47 5.22 5.88
N THR A 62 12.76 4.10 5.85
CA THR A 62 13.30 2.79 6.23
C THR A 62 14.49 2.42 5.33
N PHE A 63 14.34 2.57 4.02
CA PHE A 63 15.37 2.29 3.03
C PHE A 63 16.66 3.09 3.26
N ARG A 64 16.52 4.39 3.57
CA ARG A 64 17.66 5.29 3.84
C ARG A 64 18.36 4.98 5.16
N GLN A 65 17.60 4.65 6.20
CA GLN A 65 18.11 4.53 7.57
C GLN A 65 18.63 3.13 7.92
N ARG A 66 18.19 2.10 7.21
CA ARG A 66 18.47 0.70 7.58
C ARG A 66 19.33 0.01 6.52
N LYS A 67 20.45 -0.58 6.97
CA LYS A 67 21.27 -1.47 6.12
C LYS A 67 20.68 -2.87 6.03
N THR A 68 20.14 -3.37 7.15
CA THR A 68 19.46 -4.65 7.27
C THR A 68 18.04 -4.45 7.80
N LEU A 69 17.16 -5.41 7.54
CA LEU A 69 15.76 -5.37 7.93
C LEU A 69 15.36 -6.71 8.55
N ASN A 70 14.72 -6.69 9.73
CA ASN A 70 13.99 -7.84 10.23
C ASN A 70 12.59 -7.78 9.61
N CYS A 71 12.26 -8.76 8.76
CA CYS A 71 11.05 -8.74 7.96
C CYS A 71 9.77 -8.84 8.79
N ASP A 72 9.74 -9.69 9.83
CA ASP A 72 8.57 -9.85 10.71
C ASP A 72 8.25 -8.56 11.48
N ALA A 73 9.28 -7.97 12.10
CA ALA A 73 9.14 -6.71 12.82
C ALA A 73 8.76 -5.56 11.88
N PHE A 74 9.27 -5.59 10.65
CA PHE A 74 8.93 -4.62 9.63
C PHE A 74 7.49 -4.77 9.16
N GLU A 75 6.99 -5.99 8.98
CA GLU A 75 5.62 -6.26 8.55
C GLU A 75 4.58 -5.71 9.54
N ILE A 76 4.77 -6.01 10.82
CA ILE A 76 3.93 -5.46 11.90
C ILE A 76 3.95 -3.92 11.85
N LYS A 77 5.15 -3.34 11.67
CA LYS A 77 5.31 -1.89 11.60
C LYS A 77 4.70 -1.28 10.34
N TYR A 78 4.76 -1.98 9.21
CA TYR A 78 4.15 -1.55 7.96
C TYR A 78 2.64 -1.49 8.11
N PHE A 79 1.99 -2.55 8.59
CA PHE A 79 0.54 -2.57 8.79
C PHE A 79 0.08 -1.55 9.83
N SER A 80 0.84 -1.38 10.93
CA SER A 80 0.58 -0.31 11.90
C SER A 80 0.66 1.08 11.26
N THR A 81 1.63 1.30 10.37
CA THR A 81 1.80 2.56 9.66
C THR A 81 0.69 2.79 8.65
N LEU A 82 0.30 1.75 7.90
CA LEU A 82 -0.81 1.79 6.95
C LEU A 82 -2.13 2.15 7.67
N ALA A 83 -2.41 1.52 8.80
CA ALA A 83 -3.57 1.85 9.62
C ALA A 83 -3.57 3.32 10.09
N LYS A 84 -2.40 3.86 10.46
CA LYS A 84 -2.25 5.29 10.79
C LYS A 84 -2.49 6.19 9.59
N CYS A 85 -2.02 5.81 8.39
CA CYS A 85 -2.30 6.57 7.17
C CYS A 85 -3.81 6.68 6.93
N TYR A 86 -4.54 5.58 7.05
CA TYR A 86 -6.01 5.59 6.95
C TYR A 86 -6.68 6.42 8.05
N ALA A 87 -6.21 6.32 9.30
CA ALA A 87 -6.78 7.07 10.42
C ALA A 87 -6.60 8.60 10.28
N ASN A 88 -5.60 9.05 9.51
CA ASN A 88 -5.36 10.46 9.24
C ASN A 88 -6.24 11.03 8.11
N GLU A 89 -6.93 10.18 7.34
CA GLU A 89 -7.80 10.63 6.26
C GLU A 89 -9.13 11.17 6.80
N LYS A 90 -9.35 12.47 6.61
CA LYS A 90 -10.63 13.10 6.96
C LYS A 90 -11.75 12.49 6.10
N ASN A 91 -12.88 12.19 6.74
CA ASN A 91 -14.07 11.63 6.09
C ASN A 91 -13.84 10.25 5.44
N PHE A 92 -12.85 9.46 5.90
CA PHE A 92 -12.59 8.11 5.39
C PHE A 92 -13.86 7.27 5.20
N CYS A 93 -14.74 7.22 6.20
CA CYS A 93 -15.97 6.44 6.13
C CYS A 93 -16.92 6.90 5.02
N GLN A 94 -17.02 8.22 4.76
CA GLN A 94 -17.86 8.73 3.69
C GLN A 94 -17.26 8.41 2.33
N VAL A 95 -15.96 8.66 2.16
CA VAL A 95 -15.23 8.33 0.93
C VAL A 95 -15.31 6.83 0.65
N PHE A 96 -15.19 5.97 1.67
CA PHE A 96 -15.36 4.54 1.51
C PHE A 96 -16.75 4.18 1.00
N LYS A 97 -17.83 4.76 1.56
CA LYS A 97 -19.21 4.52 1.11
C LYS A 97 -19.41 4.93 -0.34
N ASP A 98 -18.94 6.12 -0.71
CA ASP A 98 -19.10 6.68 -2.06
C ASP A 98 -18.35 5.87 -3.13
N ASN A 99 -17.26 5.19 -2.73
CA ASN A 99 -16.42 4.40 -3.63
C ASN A 99 -16.52 2.89 -3.34
N ARG A 100 -17.53 2.45 -2.58
CA ARG A 100 -17.62 1.06 -2.06
C ARG A 100 -17.54 0.03 -3.17
N HIS A 101 -18.20 0.25 -4.30
CA HIS A 101 -18.20 -0.69 -5.42
C HIS A 101 -16.78 -0.90 -5.99
N ILE A 102 -15.97 0.15 -6.07
CA ILE A 102 -14.58 0.07 -6.54
C ILE A 102 -13.73 -0.67 -5.50
N PHE A 103 -13.85 -0.29 -4.23
CA PHE A 103 -13.15 -0.98 -3.14
C PHE A 103 -13.50 -2.46 -3.10
N MET A 104 -14.77 -2.84 -3.24
CA MET A 104 -15.20 -4.24 -3.23
C MET A 104 -14.70 -5.01 -4.46
N GLN A 105 -14.77 -4.42 -5.66
CA GLN A 105 -14.21 -5.04 -6.88
C GLN A 105 -12.73 -5.36 -6.71
N GLN A 106 -11.96 -4.46 -6.10
CA GLN A 106 -10.54 -4.67 -5.86
C GLN A 106 -10.27 -5.55 -4.64
N ALA A 107 -11.04 -5.45 -3.56
CA ALA A 107 -10.87 -6.26 -2.35
C ALA A 107 -11.10 -7.75 -2.62
N THR A 108 -11.96 -8.10 -3.58
CA THR A 108 -12.10 -9.49 -4.05
C THR A 108 -10.80 -10.04 -4.67
N VAL A 109 -9.96 -9.16 -5.24
CA VAL A 109 -8.65 -9.54 -5.80
C VAL A 109 -7.58 -9.62 -4.71
N ILE A 110 -7.68 -8.80 -3.67
CA ILE A 110 -6.66 -8.63 -2.62
C ILE A 110 -6.85 -9.59 -1.45
N MET A 111 -8.08 -9.73 -0.93
CA MET A 111 -8.37 -10.54 0.26
C MET A 111 -8.39 -12.05 -0.05
N PHE A 112 -8.64 -12.43 -1.30
CA PHE A 112 -8.68 -13.84 -1.74
C PHE A 112 -7.39 -14.29 -2.46
N LYS A 113 -6.41 -13.39 -2.61
CA LYS A 113 -5.01 -13.72 -2.92
C LYS A 113 -4.12 -13.60 -1.67
N LYS A 114 -4.59 -14.09 -0.53
CA LYS A 114 -3.68 -14.32 0.59
C LYS A 114 -2.79 -15.52 0.20
N PRO A 115 -1.45 -15.44 0.31
CA PRO A 115 -0.61 -16.63 0.28
C PRO A 115 -1.08 -17.54 1.42
N ARG A 116 -1.26 -18.82 1.11
CA ARG A 116 -1.53 -19.85 2.10
C ARG A 116 -0.24 -20.27 2.76
#